data_AF-A0A8T5RRI3-F1
#
_entry.id   AF-A0A8T5RRI3-F1
#
_cell.length_a   1.000
_cell.length_b   1.000
_cell.length_c   1.000
_cell.angle_alpha   90.00
_cell.angle_beta   90.00
_cell.angle_gamma   90.00
#
_symmetry.space_group_name_H-M   'P 1'
#
loop_
_entity.id
_entity.type
_entity.pdbx_description
1 polymer ?
#
loop_
_entity_poly.entity_id
_entity_poly.type
_entity_poly.pdbx_seq_one_letter_code
_entity_poly.pdbx_strand_id
1 'polypeptide(L)'
;PRAFKYYRRKINSLNIKKENLDFSDIKWGKDDLYQGEKLLIRKVSTNHNLQVMVYKGFLITNQQIYIFKKRDNIKDISIYYFLGILASRLIHYYYIKEYGDPDKDILPHFTQSAIKSLPIPIISIDDKIYENIIYITKELIQFFSKYIILKNDNELKKKQLYQKIQDYYNRLDNNIFTLFNIHNLEIRREIKSRADKSGYQII
;
A
#
# COMPACT_ATOMS: atom_id res chain seq x y z
N PRO A 1 2.18 8.91 5.96
CA PRO A 1 0.98 9.78 5.74
C PRO A 1 0.41 10.35 7.06
N ARG A 2 0.20 11.67 7.15
CA ARG A 2 -0.46 12.29 8.31
C ARG A 2 -1.97 12.07 8.19
N ALA A 3 -2.48 11.05 8.89
CA ALA A 3 -3.92 10.84 9.10
C ALA A 3 -4.23 11.13 10.57
N PHE A 4 -5.37 11.75 10.84
CA PHE A 4 -5.78 12.11 12.20
C PHE A 4 -6.78 11.07 12.69
N LYS A 5 -6.52 10.47 13.85
CA LYS A 5 -7.53 9.65 14.53
C LYS A 5 -8.54 10.59 15.16
N TYR A 6 -9.75 10.58 14.62
CA TYR A 6 -10.89 11.20 15.25
C TYR A 6 -11.47 10.24 16.29
N TYR A 7 -11.71 10.73 17.49
CA TYR A 7 -12.40 9.97 18.53
C TYR A 7 -13.80 10.57 18.70
N ARG A 8 -14.83 9.84 18.26
CA ARG A 8 -16.21 10.15 18.66
C ARG A 8 -16.31 9.84 20.15
N ARG A 9 -16.76 10.80 20.95
CA ARG A 9 -16.86 10.70 22.42
C ARG A 9 -17.31 9.31 22.91
N LYS A 10 -16.38 8.56 23.50
CA LYS A 10 -16.65 7.70 24.67
C LYS A 10 -15.53 7.99 25.67
N ILE A 11 -15.82 8.94 26.56
CA ILE A 11 -14.95 9.24 27.69
C ILE A 11 -14.98 8.01 28.59
N ASN A 12 -13.86 7.32 28.71
CA ASN A 12 -13.41 6.76 29.98
C ASN A 12 -11.89 6.80 29.99
N SER A 13 -11.40 7.37 31.09
CA SER A 13 -10.02 7.69 31.45
C SER A 13 -8.98 6.64 31.05
N LEU A 14 -7.83 7.08 30.50
CA LEU A 14 -6.49 6.83 31.05
C LEU A 14 -5.41 7.47 30.16
N ASN A 15 -4.68 8.40 30.76
CA ASN A 15 -3.49 9.13 30.34
C ASN A 15 -2.73 8.65 29.08
N ILE A 16 -2.90 9.38 27.97
CA ILE A 16 -1.83 9.55 26.96
C ILE A 16 -1.84 11.03 26.52
N LYS A 17 -0.75 11.75 26.79
CA LYS A 17 -0.50 13.12 26.31
C LYS A 17 -0.35 13.13 24.78
N LYS A 18 -1.46 13.17 24.06
CA LYS A 18 -1.59 13.79 22.74
C LYS A 18 -2.70 14.81 22.90
N GLU A 19 -2.48 16.06 22.50
CA GLU A 19 -3.53 17.07 22.45
C GLU A 19 -4.70 16.48 21.65
N ASN A 20 -5.75 16.08 22.37
CA ASN A 20 -6.96 15.57 21.77
C ASN A 20 -7.72 16.78 21.27
N LEU A 21 -7.52 17.14 20.01
CA LEU A 21 -8.35 18.12 19.34
C LEU A 21 -9.77 17.55 19.24
N ASP A 22 -10.71 18.21 19.90
CA ASP A 22 -12.14 17.89 19.81
C ASP A 22 -12.67 18.40 18.48
N PHE A 23 -13.20 17.49 17.66
CA PHE A 23 -13.82 17.80 16.38
C PHE A 23 -15.29 17.34 16.34
N SER A 24 -15.92 17.12 17.50
CA SER A 24 -17.29 16.58 17.59
C SER A 24 -18.34 17.45 16.89
N ASP A 25 -18.10 18.76 16.80
CA ASP A 25 -18.98 19.71 16.11
C ASP A 25 -18.73 19.80 14.59
N ILE A 26 -17.68 19.17 14.06
CA ILE A 26 -17.39 19.20 12.63
C ILE A 26 -18.10 18.05 11.92
N LYS A 27 -18.99 18.41 10.98
CA LYS A 27 -19.66 17.45 10.09
C LYS A 27 -18.79 17.19 8.86
N TRP A 28 -18.26 15.98 8.74
CA TRP A 28 -17.35 15.58 7.65
C TRP A 28 -18.06 14.94 6.44
N GLY A 29 -19.39 14.99 6.40
CA GLY A 29 -20.20 14.34 5.37
C GLY A 29 -20.73 12.97 5.83
N LYS A 30 -20.71 11.96 4.95
CA LYS A 30 -21.25 10.62 5.25
C LYS A 30 -20.27 9.84 6.14
N ASP A 31 -20.61 9.64 7.41
CA ASP A 31 -19.82 8.88 8.40
C ASP A 31 -19.39 7.49 7.88
N ASP A 32 -20.26 6.84 7.08
CA ASP A 32 -20.01 5.52 6.49
C ASP A 32 -18.79 5.48 5.55
N LEU A 33 -18.38 6.62 4.99
CA LEU A 33 -17.16 6.72 4.18
C LEU A 33 -15.91 6.40 5.00
N TYR A 34 -15.90 6.83 6.27
CA TYR A 34 -14.74 6.76 7.15
C TYR A 34 -14.70 5.47 7.96
N GLN A 35 -15.79 4.73 8.05
CA GLN A 35 -15.88 3.46 8.75
C GLN A 35 -15.49 2.26 7.87
N GLY A 36 -14.98 1.19 8.49
CA GLY A 36 -14.73 -0.10 7.83
C GLY A 36 -13.33 -0.29 7.24
N GLU A 37 -13.15 -1.42 6.57
CA GLU A 37 -11.90 -1.81 5.87
C GLU A 37 -11.74 -0.98 4.59
N LYS A 38 -10.56 -0.36 4.42
CA LYS A 38 -10.26 0.54 3.30
C LYS A 38 -8.77 0.54 2.94
N LEU A 39 -8.47 0.83 1.67
CA LEU A 39 -7.15 1.22 1.22
C LEU A 39 -7.02 2.74 1.32
N LEU A 40 -5.90 3.18 1.88
CA LEU A 40 -5.51 4.57 1.91
C LEU A 40 -4.33 4.73 0.96
N ILE A 41 -4.50 5.58 -0.05
CA ILE A 41 -3.48 5.84 -1.07
C ILE A 41 -3.12 7.31 -1.04
N ARG A 42 -1.85 7.64 -0.90
CA ARG A 42 -1.41 9.04 -0.90
C ARG A 42 -1.31 9.58 -2.33
N LYS A 43 -1.87 10.76 -2.57
CA LYS A 43 -1.80 11.48 -3.86
C LYS A 43 -0.38 11.78 -4.31
N VAL A 44 0.42 12.25 -3.36
CA VAL A 44 1.82 12.62 -3.56
C VAL A 44 2.68 11.56 -2.91
N SER A 45 3.46 10.83 -3.71
CA SER A 45 4.56 10.03 -3.21
C SER A 45 5.67 10.98 -2.76
N THR A 46 5.82 11.19 -1.44
CA THR A 46 7.10 11.70 -0.93
C THR A 46 8.05 10.53 -0.88
N ASN A 47 9.19 10.63 -1.54
CA ASN A 47 10.14 9.54 -1.72
C ASN A 47 9.51 8.41 -2.54
N HIS A 48 9.63 8.58 -3.86
CA HIS A 48 9.54 7.65 -4.98
C HIS A 48 8.51 6.51 -5.01
N ASN A 49 8.08 5.88 -3.92
CA ASN A 49 7.08 4.80 -3.92
C ASN A 49 5.63 5.27 -3.85
N LEU A 50 4.73 4.45 -4.42
CA LEU A 50 3.30 4.55 -4.13
C LEU A 50 3.06 4.22 -2.65
N GLN A 51 2.63 5.21 -1.87
CA GLN A 51 2.31 5.02 -0.46
C GLN A 51 0.88 4.52 -0.32
N VAL A 52 0.74 3.22 -0.06
CA VAL A 52 -0.52 2.52 0.12
C VAL A 52 -0.55 1.76 1.45
N MET A 53 -1.69 1.74 2.13
CA MET A 53 -1.90 0.94 3.35
C MET A 53 -3.34 0.47 3.47
N VAL A 54 -3.55 -0.62 4.21
CA VAL A 54 -4.86 -1.09 4.64
C VAL A 54 -5.17 -0.55 6.04
N TYR A 55 -6.37 -0.02 6.23
CA TYR A 55 -6.86 0.42 7.53
C TYR A 55 -8.24 -0.17 7.83
N LYS A 56 -8.48 -0.53 9.10
CA LYS A 56 -9.75 -1.07 9.59
C LYS A 56 -10.28 -0.21 10.72
N GLY A 57 -11.54 0.23 10.61
CA GLY A 57 -12.23 1.05 11.62
C GLY A 57 -12.46 2.48 11.17
N PHE A 58 -12.72 3.39 12.10
CA PHE A 58 -13.01 4.79 11.79
C PHE A 58 -11.72 5.60 11.60
N LEU A 59 -11.56 6.26 10.44
CA LEU A 59 -10.44 7.18 10.23
C LEU A 59 -10.79 8.26 9.20
N ILE A 60 -10.59 9.52 9.61
CA ILE A 60 -10.71 10.69 8.75
C ILE A 60 -9.32 11.04 8.20
N THR A 61 -9.24 11.30 6.91
CA THR A 61 -8.00 11.67 6.22
C THR A 61 -8.11 13.07 5.62
N ASN A 62 -6.97 13.73 5.45
CA ASN A 62 -6.93 14.98 4.71
C ASN A 62 -7.13 14.74 3.20
N GLN A 63 -7.22 15.83 2.44
CA GLN A 63 -7.41 15.78 0.98
C GLN A 63 -6.23 15.15 0.22
N GLN A 64 -5.09 14.86 0.87
CA GLN A 64 -3.90 14.28 0.24
C GLN A 64 -3.93 12.75 0.21
N ILE A 65 -4.98 12.12 0.75
CA ILE A 65 -5.14 10.68 0.82
C ILE A 65 -6.50 10.32 0.20
N TYR A 66 -6.47 9.39 -0.76
CA TYR A 66 -7.67 8.75 -1.28
C TYR A 66 -8.08 7.57 -0.41
N ILE A 67 -9.39 7.40 -0.25
CA ILE A 67 -10.01 6.26 0.42
C ILE A 67 -10.65 5.38 -0.66
N PHE A 68 -10.20 4.13 -0.75
CA PHE A 68 -10.81 3.11 -1.60
C PHE A 68 -11.45 2.03 -0.72
N LYS A 69 -12.74 1.79 -0.94
CA LYS A 69 -13.52 0.75 -0.26
C LYS A 69 -14.04 -0.25 -1.30
N LYS A 70 -14.20 -1.50 -0.87
CA LYS A 70 -14.97 -2.48 -1.63
C LYS A 70 -16.41 -2.01 -1.72
N ARG A 71 -17.04 -2.25 -2.87
CA ARG A 71 -18.50 -2.08 -3.00
C ARG A 71 -19.17 -3.18 -2.18
N ASP A 72 -20.35 -2.89 -1.61
CA ASP A 72 -21.04 -3.80 -0.70
C ASP A 72 -21.42 -5.15 -1.33
N ASN A 73 -21.57 -5.17 -2.66
CA ASN A 73 -21.85 -6.37 -3.45
C ASN A 73 -20.61 -7.23 -3.76
N ILE A 74 -19.40 -6.82 -3.36
CA ILE A 74 -18.15 -7.58 -3.56
C ILE A 74 -17.58 -8.00 -2.20
N LYS A 75 -17.91 -9.21 -1.77
CA LYS A 75 -17.49 -9.72 -0.45
C LYS A 75 -16.16 -10.49 -0.51
N ASP A 76 -15.97 -11.29 -1.56
CA ASP A 76 -15.01 -12.39 -1.52
C ASP A 76 -13.57 -11.98 -1.86
N ILE A 77 -13.38 -10.81 -2.48
CA ILE A 77 -12.04 -10.31 -2.80
C ILE A 77 -11.42 -9.61 -1.58
N SER A 78 -10.20 -10.03 -1.24
CA SER A 78 -9.40 -9.50 -0.15
C SER A 78 -8.77 -8.16 -0.53
N ILE A 79 -8.85 -7.18 0.36
CA ILE A 79 -8.18 -5.89 0.13
C ILE A 79 -6.64 -6.01 0.06
N TYR A 80 -6.08 -7.06 0.67
CA TYR A 80 -4.65 -7.35 0.64
C TYR A 80 -4.17 -7.82 -0.73
N TYR A 81 -5.06 -8.37 -1.57
CA TYR A 81 -4.73 -8.69 -2.97
C TYR A 81 -4.37 -7.40 -3.73
N PHE A 82 -5.24 -6.40 -3.65
CA PHE A 82 -4.99 -5.08 -4.24
C PHE A 82 -3.75 -4.40 -3.65
N LEU A 83 -3.55 -4.48 -2.33
CA LEU A 83 -2.35 -3.93 -1.68
C LEU A 83 -1.07 -4.52 -2.26
N GLY A 84 -1.00 -5.85 -2.41
CA GLY A 84 0.17 -6.54 -2.95
C GLY A 84 0.48 -6.12 -4.39
N ILE A 85 -0.56 -6.01 -5.23
CA ILE A 85 -0.42 -5.53 -6.60
C ILE A 85 0.11 -4.09 -6.62
N LEU A 86 -0.55 -3.18 -5.89
CA LEU A 86 -0.19 -1.75 -5.86
C LEU A 86 1.22 -1.51 -5.30
N ALA A 87 1.70 -2.35 -4.40
CA ALA A 87 3.04 -2.26 -3.83
C ALA A 87 4.15 -2.86 -4.71
N SER A 88 3.80 -3.49 -5.84
CA SER A 88 4.77 -4.19 -6.70
C SER A 88 5.59 -3.25 -7.58
N ARG A 89 6.76 -3.74 -8.02
CA ARG A 89 7.57 -3.03 -9.03
C ARG A 89 6.88 -2.90 -10.37
N LEU A 90 6.04 -3.88 -10.74
CA LEU A 90 5.31 -3.84 -12.01
C LEU A 90 4.39 -2.62 -12.05
N ILE A 91 3.60 -2.39 -11.00
CA ILE A 91 2.71 -1.22 -10.94
C ILE A 91 3.50 0.08 -10.88
N HIS A 92 4.60 0.11 -10.12
CA HIS A 92 5.47 1.29 -10.07
C HIS A 92 6.04 1.62 -11.47
N TYR A 93 6.62 0.63 -12.16
CA TYR A 93 7.13 0.77 -13.52
C TYR A 93 6.04 1.23 -14.50
N TYR A 94 4.90 0.56 -14.49
CA TYR A 94 3.76 0.89 -15.36
C TYR A 94 3.34 2.35 -15.15
N TYR A 95 3.23 2.79 -13.90
CA TYR A 95 2.76 4.13 -13.60
C TYR A 95 3.73 5.22 -14.06
N ILE A 96 5.04 5.01 -13.93
CA ILE A 96 6.05 5.93 -14.46
C ILE A 96 6.00 5.95 -15.98
N LYS A 97 5.88 4.79 -16.62
CA LYS A 97 5.87 4.71 -18.09
C LYS A 97 4.67 5.44 -18.69
N GLU A 98 3.49 5.30 -18.08
CA GLU A 98 2.25 5.85 -18.63
C GLU A 98 2.00 7.32 -18.22
N TYR A 99 2.42 7.72 -17.03
CA TYR A 99 2.08 9.02 -16.45
C TYR A 99 3.29 9.86 -16.03
N GLY A 100 4.50 9.31 -16.11
CA GLY A 100 5.74 9.97 -15.71
C GLY A 100 6.12 11.08 -16.68
N ASP A 101 6.84 12.07 -16.17
CA ASP A 101 7.47 13.10 -16.98
C ASP A 101 8.72 12.48 -17.64
N PRO A 102 8.86 12.48 -18.99
CA PRO A 102 10.02 11.89 -19.67
C PRO A 102 11.36 12.43 -19.20
N ASP A 103 11.38 13.67 -18.69
CA ASP A 103 12.58 14.36 -18.23
C ASP A 103 12.83 14.18 -16.73
N LYS A 104 11.94 13.48 -16.00
CA LYS A 104 12.07 13.25 -14.57
C LYS A 104 11.78 11.80 -14.20
N ASP A 105 12.78 11.13 -13.65
CA ASP A 105 12.65 9.79 -13.06
C ASP A 105 11.97 9.82 -11.68
N ILE A 106 10.83 10.52 -11.56
CA ILE A 106 10.03 10.59 -10.32
C ILE A 106 8.63 10.03 -10.54
N LEU A 107 8.13 9.35 -9.51
CA LEU A 107 6.78 8.81 -9.53
C LEU A 107 5.76 9.97 -9.59
N PRO A 108 4.92 10.05 -10.63
CA PRO A 108 3.98 11.15 -10.82
C PRO A 108 2.86 11.10 -9.79
N HIS A 109 2.12 12.20 -9.67
CA HIS A 109 0.97 12.27 -8.79
C HIS A 109 -0.08 11.23 -9.14
N PHE A 110 -0.58 10.54 -8.11
CA PHE A 110 -1.67 9.60 -8.30
C PHE A 110 -3.00 10.32 -8.39
N THR A 111 -3.74 10.06 -9.46
CA THR A 111 -5.14 10.46 -9.60
C THR A 111 -6.05 9.28 -9.29
N GLN A 112 -7.27 9.52 -8.81
CA GLN A 112 -8.23 8.43 -8.63
C GLN A 112 -8.57 7.74 -9.94
N SER A 113 -8.59 8.49 -11.04
CA SER A 113 -8.86 7.95 -12.38
C SER A 113 -7.78 6.95 -12.79
N ALA A 114 -6.51 7.34 -12.65
CA ALA A 114 -5.38 6.50 -13.01
C ALA A 114 -5.27 5.24 -12.13
N ILE A 115 -5.59 5.33 -10.82
CA ILE A 115 -5.66 4.13 -9.97
C ILE A 115 -6.79 3.20 -10.41
N LYS A 116 -7.95 3.76 -10.79
CA LYS A 116 -9.11 2.97 -11.26
C LYS A 116 -8.91 2.37 -12.64
N SER A 117 -8.04 2.94 -13.47
CA SER A 117 -7.72 2.43 -14.80
C SER A 117 -6.62 1.37 -14.81
N LEU A 118 -6.00 1.07 -13.66
CA LEU A 118 -4.99 0.02 -13.57
C LEU A 118 -5.58 -1.32 -14.06
N PRO A 119 -4.88 -2.05 -14.95
CA PRO A 119 -5.37 -3.30 -15.52
C PRO A 119 -5.18 -4.45 -14.52
N ILE A 120 -5.84 -4.38 -13.36
CA ILE A 120 -5.75 -5.41 -12.31
C ILE A 120 -6.53 -6.64 -12.76
N PRO A 121 -5.89 -7.81 -12.91
CA PRO A 121 -6.57 -9.01 -13.39
C PRO A 121 -7.66 -9.48 -12.42
N ILE A 122 -8.78 -9.91 -13.00
CA ILE A 122 -9.82 -10.65 -12.30
C ILE A 122 -9.31 -12.08 -12.13
N ILE A 123 -9.35 -12.60 -10.91
CA ILE A 123 -8.83 -13.92 -10.55
C ILE A 123 -9.82 -14.62 -9.62
N SER A 124 -9.86 -15.96 -9.67
CA SER A 124 -10.63 -16.75 -8.71
C SER A 124 -10.04 -16.63 -7.31
N ILE A 125 -10.90 -16.63 -6.29
CA ILE A 125 -10.46 -16.64 -4.89
C ILE A 125 -9.77 -17.95 -4.49
N ASP A 126 -10.04 -19.03 -5.22
CA ASP A 126 -9.42 -20.35 -5.01
C ASP A 126 -8.10 -20.50 -5.78
N ASP A 127 -7.69 -19.47 -6.52
CA ASP A 127 -6.43 -19.49 -7.24
C ASP A 127 -5.24 -19.35 -6.29
N LYS A 128 -4.27 -20.25 -6.43
CA LYS A 128 -3.05 -20.27 -5.62
C LYS A 128 -2.26 -18.96 -5.70
N ILE A 129 -2.25 -18.28 -6.84
CA ILE A 129 -1.59 -16.97 -7.00
C ILE A 129 -2.28 -15.92 -6.14
N TYR A 130 -3.62 -15.92 -6.12
CA TYR A 130 -4.41 -15.01 -5.29
C TYR A 130 -4.10 -15.21 -3.81
N GLU A 131 -4.12 -16.46 -3.34
CA GLU A 131 -3.77 -16.80 -1.95
C GLU A 131 -2.33 -16.39 -1.60
N ASN A 132 -1.37 -16.68 -2.48
CA ASN A 132 0.04 -16.35 -2.29
C ASN A 132 0.28 -14.84 -2.18
N ILE A 133 -0.37 -14.03 -3.04
CA ILE A 133 -0.24 -12.57 -2.99
C ILE A 133 -0.74 -12.05 -1.64
N ILE A 134 -1.89 -12.54 -1.16
CA ILE A 134 -2.45 -12.13 0.13
C ILE A 134 -1.52 -12.53 1.28
N TYR A 135 -1.04 -13.76 1.27
CA TYR A 135 -0.13 -14.29 2.28
C TYR A 135 1.16 -13.45 2.35
N ILE A 136 1.84 -13.28 1.23
CA ILE A 136 3.10 -12.52 1.14
C ILE A 136 2.90 -11.07 1.57
N THR A 137 1.79 -10.45 1.16
CA THR A 137 1.48 -9.05 1.52
C THR A 137 1.29 -8.91 3.03
N LYS A 138 0.57 -9.82 3.67
CA LYS A 138 0.38 -9.81 5.13
C LYS A 138 1.69 -10.03 5.87
N GLU A 139 2.53 -10.96 5.41
CA GLU A 139 3.85 -11.21 5.99
C GLU A 139 4.78 -9.99 5.87
N LEU A 140 4.79 -9.33 4.70
CA LEU A 140 5.55 -8.09 4.50
C LEU A 140 5.15 -7.03 5.52
N ILE A 141 3.85 -6.78 5.72
CA ILE A 141 3.37 -5.81 6.73
C ILE A 141 3.89 -6.14 8.13
N GLN A 142 3.87 -7.42 8.51
CA GLN A 142 4.40 -7.85 9.81
C GLN A 142 5.91 -7.63 9.92
N PHE A 143 6.67 -7.96 8.87
CA PHE A 143 8.12 -7.75 8.86
C PHE A 143 8.48 -6.27 8.90
N PHE A 144 7.78 -5.41 8.16
CA PHE A 144 7.97 -3.96 8.23
C PHE A 144 7.68 -3.41 9.62
N SER A 145 6.61 -3.87 10.26
CA SER A 145 6.27 -3.44 11.62
C SER A 145 7.38 -3.81 12.61
N LYS A 146 7.92 -5.02 12.50
CA LYS A 146 9.09 -5.47 13.29
C LYS A 146 10.33 -4.65 12.98
N TYR A 147 10.59 -4.35 11.70
CA TYR A 147 11.75 -3.60 11.24
C TYR A 147 11.77 -2.17 11.79
N ILE A 148 10.61 -1.50 11.79
CA ILE A 148 10.46 -0.12 12.31
C ILE A 148 10.69 -0.06 13.83
N ILE A 149 10.27 -1.09 14.58
CA ILE A 149 10.38 -1.14 16.05
C ILE A 149 11.81 -1.50 16.50
N LEU A 150 12.57 -2.23 15.68
CA LEU A 150 13.95 -2.58 15.99
C LEU A 150 14.81 -1.32 16.13
N LYS A 151 15.39 -1.16 17.32
CA LYS A 151 16.35 -0.09 17.60
C LYS A 151 17.68 -0.34 16.88
N ASN A 152 18.43 0.74 16.64
CA ASN A 152 19.71 0.71 15.91
C ASN A 152 20.78 -0.16 16.60
N ASP A 153 20.70 -0.36 17.91
CA ASP A 153 21.55 -1.26 18.70
C ASP A 153 21.40 -2.75 18.34
N ASN A 154 20.46 -3.13 17.46
CA ASN A 154 20.27 -4.50 16.95
C ASN A 154 20.56 -4.64 15.43
N GLU A 155 21.63 -4.01 14.93
CA GLU A 155 21.97 -3.97 13.49
C GLU A 155 21.96 -5.35 12.80
N LEU A 156 22.49 -6.42 13.42
CA LEU A 156 22.50 -7.75 12.81
C LEU A 156 21.07 -8.28 12.54
N LYS A 157 20.19 -8.17 13.54
CA LYS A 157 18.78 -8.59 13.40
C LYS A 157 18.04 -7.73 12.39
N LYS A 158 18.34 -6.43 12.36
CA LYS A 158 17.77 -5.48 11.40
C LYS A 158 18.19 -5.84 9.97
N LYS A 159 19.45 -6.16 9.74
CA LYS A 159 19.98 -6.65 8.45
C LYS A 159 19.35 -7.98 8.02
N GLN A 160 19.22 -8.95 8.93
CA GLN A 160 18.56 -10.23 8.64
C GLN A 160 17.08 -10.03 8.26
N LEU A 161 16.37 -9.17 8.98
CA LEU A 161 14.99 -8.86 8.69
C LEU A 161 14.84 -8.10 7.37
N TYR A 162 15.77 -7.18 7.07
CA TYR A 162 15.84 -6.50 5.77
C TYR A 162 15.96 -7.50 4.62
N GLN A 163 16.91 -8.44 4.70
CA GLN A 163 17.08 -9.48 3.70
C GLN A 163 15.79 -10.30 3.52
N LYS A 164 15.14 -10.68 4.62
CA LYS A 164 13.86 -11.39 4.59
C LYS A 164 12.75 -10.58 3.90
N ILE A 165 12.69 -9.27 4.14
CA ILE A 165 11.75 -8.36 3.46
C ILE A 165 12.04 -8.36 1.95
N GLN A 166 13.31 -8.25 1.54
CA GLN A 166 13.70 -8.28 0.14
C GLN A 166 13.30 -9.60 -0.55
N ASP A 167 13.51 -10.73 0.11
CA ASP A 167 13.13 -12.04 -0.43
C ASP A 167 11.62 -12.15 -0.61
N TYR A 168 10.83 -11.66 0.34
CA TYR A 168 9.37 -11.64 0.23
C TYR A 168 8.88 -10.69 -0.88
N TYR A 169 9.51 -9.52 -1.07
CA TYR A 169 9.21 -8.66 -2.21
C TYR A 169 9.53 -9.32 -3.56
N ASN A 170 10.67 -10.01 -3.65
CA ASN A 170 11.02 -10.74 -4.87
C ASN A 170 9.99 -11.84 -5.19
N ARG A 171 9.50 -12.54 -4.16
CA ARG A 171 8.41 -13.52 -4.30
C ARG A 171 7.09 -12.85 -4.69
N LEU A 172 6.77 -11.69 -4.13
CA LEU A 172 5.60 -10.90 -4.50
C LEU A 172 5.67 -10.53 -5.98
N ASP A 173 6.76 -9.87 -6.41
CA ASP A 173 6.98 -9.48 -7.81
C ASP A 173 6.83 -10.67 -8.75
N ASN A 174 7.38 -11.85 -8.40
CA ASN A 174 7.23 -13.05 -9.22
C ASN A 174 5.77 -13.52 -9.36
N ASN A 175 4.98 -13.49 -8.28
CA ASN A 175 3.56 -13.81 -8.35
C ASN A 175 2.81 -12.78 -9.19
N ILE A 176 3.15 -11.50 -9.06
CA ILE A 176 2.55 -10.42 -9.84
C ILE A 176 2.90 -10.54 -11.33
N PHE A 177 4.15 -10.82 -11.70
CA PHE A 177 4.50 -11.05 -13.10
C PHE A 177 3.75 -12.24 -13.69
N THR A 178 3.59 -13.33 -12.92
CA THR A 178 2.79 -14.49 -13.37
C THR A 178 1.32 -14.14 -13.49
N LEU A 179 0.74 -13.39 -12.54
CA LEU A 179 -0.63 -12.90 -12.60
C LEU A 179 -0.92 -12.08 -13.87
N PHE A 180 0.07 -11.32 -14.35
CA PHE A 180 -0.01 -10.52 -15.56
C PHE A 180 0.50 -11.26 -16.82
N ASN A 181 0.73 -12.57 -16.74
CA ASN A 181 1.24 -13.41 -17.85
C ASN A 181 2.57 -12.94 -18.47
N ILE A 182 3.40 -12.23 -17.69
CA ILE A 182 4.72 -11.77 -18.13
C ILE A 182 5.71 -12.88 -17.81
N HIS A 183 5.91 -13.86 -18.70
CA HIS A 183 6.81 -15.00 -18.44
C HIS A 183 8.27 -14.78 -18.84
N ASN A 184 8.53 -13.84 -19.76
CA ASN A 184 9.87 -13.55 -20.23
C ASN A 184 10.75 -12.97 -19.11
N LEU A 185 11.83 -13.67 -18.78
CA LEU A 185 12.73 -13.32 -17.67
C LEU A 185 13.51 -12.02 -17.93
N GLU A 186 13.85 -11.72 -19.18
CA GLU A 186 14.54 -10.49 -19.55
C GLU A 186 13.63 -9.28 -19.33
N ILE A 187 12.38 -9.36 -19.79
CA ILE A 187 11.36 -8.32 -19.54
C ILE A 187 11.14 -8.13 -18.03
N ARG A 188 11.02 -9.22 -17.26
CA ARG A 188 10.91 -9.12 -15.79
C ARG A 188 12.09 -8.37 -15.18
N ARG A 189 13.33 -8.69 -15.59
CA ARG A 189 14.54 -8.02 -15.09
C ARG A 189 14.57 -6.55 -15.47
N GLU A 190 14.21 -6.22 -16.72
CA GLU A 190 14.13 -4.85 -17.18
C GLU A 190 13.12 -4.03 -16.37
N ILE A 191 11.90 -4.56 -16.17
CA ILE A 191 10.87 -3.91 -15.37
C ILE A 191 11.38 -3.64 -13.95
N LYS A 192 12.00 -4.63 -13.31
CA LYS A 192 12.52 -4.45 -11.95
C LYS A 192 13.64 -3.41 -11.91
N SER A 193 14.58 -3.48 -12.85
CA SER A 193 15.70 -2.55 -12.94
C SER A 193 15.25 -1.11 -13.17
N ARG A 194 14.28 -0.90 -14.08
CA ARG A 194 13.72 0.43 -14.33
C ARG A 194 12.94 0.95 -13.14
N ALA A 195 12.14 0.13 -12.48
CA ALA A 195 11.45 0.52 -11.25
C ALA A 195 12.45 0.96 -10.16
N ASP A 196 13.48 0.16 -9.90
CA ASP A 196 14.52 0.49 -8.91
C ASP A 196 15.28 1.77 -9.29
N LYS A 197 15.60 1.96 -10.58
CA LYS A 197 16.28 3.17 -11.08
C LYS A 197 15.41 4.42 -10.90
N SER A 198 14.11 4.31 -11.12
CA SER A 198 13.15 5.41 -10.94
C SER A 198 12.70 5.57 -9.47
N GLY A 199 13.50 5.05 -8.55
CA GLY A 199 13.40 5.31 -7.13
C GLY A 199 12.54 4.33 -6.34
N TYR A 200 12.10 3.21 -6.92
CA TYR A 200 11.43 2.19 -6.12
C TYR A 200 12.33 1.76 -4.95
N GLN A 201 11.81 1.85 -3.73
CA GLN A 201 12.51 1.53 -2.50
C GLN A 201 11.79 0.41 -1.75
N ILE A 202 12.54 -0.53 -1.18
CA ILE A 202 11.91 -1.56 -0.35
C ILE A 202 11.59 -1.01 1.04
N ILE A 203 12.38 -0.06 1.56
CA ILE A 203 12.18 0.58 2.88
C ILE A 203 12.38 2.08 2.75
#